data_AF-S4W6G9-F1
#
_entry.id   AF-S4W6G9-F1
#
_cell.length_a   1.000
_cell.length_b   1.000
_cell.length_c   1.000
_cell.angle_alpha   90.00
_cell.angle_beta   90.00
_cell.angle_gamma   90.00
#
_symmetry.space_group_name_H-M   'P 1'
#
loop_
_entity.id
_entity.type
_entity.pdbx_description
1 polymer ?
#
loop_
_entity_poly.entity_id
_entity_poly.type
_entity_poly.pdbx_seq_one_letter_code
_entity_poly.pdbx_strand_id
1 'polypeptide(L)' 'MIHMEPGAVTIKHVHRRREEYLIIEGDLVESDGTVLGPGDYVIYPPGSEHNSRTVNGCLLVGIDFNFTEKPGEWTP' A
#
# COMPACT_ATOMS: atom_id res chain seq x y z
N MET A 1 9.13 -3.17 2.91
CA MET A 1 8.46 -2.69 4.14
C MET A 1 8.51 -1.18 4.15
N ILE A 2 7.43 -0.53 4.57
CA ILE A 2 7.29 0.92 4.62
C ILE A 2 6.94 1.30 6.05
N HIS A 3 7.69 2.25 6.59
CA HIS A 3 7.41 2.86 7.89
C HIS A 3 6.87 4.27 7.66
N MET A 4 5.66 4.51 8.14
CA MET A 4 5.03 5.82 8.13
C MET A 4 5.08 6.39 9.54
N GLU A 5 5.69 7.57 9.69
CA GLU A 5 5.70 8.31 10.95
C GLU A 5 4.27 8.75 11.35
N PRO A 6 4.00 8.96 12.65
CA PRO A 6 2.72 9.50 13.10
C PRO A 6 2.32 10.78 12.36
N GLY A 7 1.07 10.84 11.89
CA GLY A 7 0.55 11.96 11.09
C GLY A 7 0.99 11.98 9.63
N ALA A 8 1.78 11.00 9.15
CA ALA A 8 2.16 10.93 7.74
C ALA A 8 0.93 10.72 6.83
N VAL A 9 0.99 11.33 5.65
CA VAL A 9 -0.06 11.27 4.63
C VAL A 9 0.59 10.98 3.28
N THR A 10 0.05 10.01 2.54
CA THR A 10 0.46 9.78 1.15
C THR A 10 -0.22 10.78 0.23
N ILE A 11 0.42 11.07 -0.90
CA ILE A 11 -0.20 11.89 -1.93
C ILE A 11 -1.31 11.10 -2.62
N LYS A 12 -2.39 11.78 -3.03
CA LYS A 12 -3.41 11.15 -3.87
C LYS A 12 -2.80 10.77 -5.22
N HIS A 13 -2.97 9.51 -5.61
CA HIS A 13 -2.40 8.99 -6.85
C HIS A 13 -3.28 7.91 -7.46
N VAL A 14 -3.11 7.70 -8.76
CA VAL A 14 -3.76 6.63 -9.51
C VAL A 14 -2.81 5.46 -9.64
N HIS A 15 -3.29 4.27 -9.29
CA HIS A 15 -2.54 3.03 -9.42
C HIS A 15 -2.54 2.53 -10.85
N ARG A 16 -1.38 2.54 -11.51
CA ARG A 16 -1.24 1.99 -12.87
C ARG A 16 -1.21 0.46 -12.90
N ARG A 17 -0.95 -0.15 -11.75
CA ARG A 17 -0.87 -1.59 -11.52
C ARG A 17 -1.73 -1.94 -10.30
N ARG A 18 -1.86 -3.23 -10.00
CA ARG A 18 -2.46 -3.66 -8.75
C ARG A 18 -1.57 -3.20 -7.60
N GLU A 19 -2.14 -2.56 -6.58
CA GLU A 19 -1.45 -2.33 -5.31
C GLU A 19 -1.99 -3.32 -4.28
N GLU A 20 -1.08 -3.84 -3.46
CA GLU A 20 -1.38 -4.72 -2.36
C GLU A 20 -0.55 -4.32 -1.16
N TYR A 21 -1.16 -4.30 0.01
CA TYR A 21 -0.41 -4.13 1.25
C TYR A 21 -1.05 -4.84 2.43
N LEU A 22 -0.20 -5.24 3.38
CA LEU A 22 -0.58 -5.80 4.67
C LEU A 22 -0.11 -4.86 5.77
N ILE A 23 -1.00 -4.52 6.70
CA ILE A 23 -0.64 -3.76 7.90
C ILE A 23 0.00 -4.72 8.92
N ILE A 24 1.20 -4.37 9.38
CA ILE A 24 1.96 -5.15 10.36
C ILE A 24 1.78 -4.55 11.76
N GLU A 25 1.91 -3.23 11.89
CA GLU A 25 1.75 -2.50 13.15
C GLU A 25 1.11 -1.12 12.91
N GLY A 26 0.43 -0.59 13.93
CA GLY A 26 -0.12 0.76 13.91
C GLY A 26 -1.47 0.88 13.19
N ASP A 27 -1.73 2.06 12.61
CA ASP A 27 -3.01 2.38 11.96
C ASP A 27 -2.82 3.02 10.58
N LEU A 28 -3.72 2.70 9.66
CA LEU A 28 -3.82 3.37 8.37
C LEU A 28 -5.29 3.72 8.10
N VAL A 29 -5.55 4.96 7.71
CA VAL A 29 -6.87 5.46 7.36
C VAL A 29 -6.90 5.77 5.87
N GLU A 30 -7.78 5.09 5.16
CA GLU A 30 -8.00 5.28 3.73
C GLU A 30 -8.84 6.52 3.44
N SER A 31 -8.77 6.99 2.19
CA SER A 31 -9.47 8.21 1.75
C SER A 31 -10.99 8.19 1.92
N ASP A 32 -11.61 7.00 1.99
CA ASP A 32 -13.04 6.81 2.25
C ASP A 32 -13.40 6.77 3.75
N GLY A 33 -12.40 6.88 4.63
CA GLY A 33 -12.56 6.83 6.08
C GLY A 33 -12.44 5.42 6.68
N THR A 34 -12.20 4.39 5.87
CA THR A 34 -11.90 3.04 6.38
C THR A 34 -10.64 3.08 7.23
N VAL A 35 -10.72 2.52 8.44
CA VAL A 35 -9.57 2.42 9.36
C VAL A 35 -9.08 0.98 9.36
N LEU A 36 -7.79 0.82 9.11
CA LEU A 36 -7.09 -0.45 8.99
C LEU A 36 -6.09 -0.59 10.15
N GLY A 37 -5.93 -1.81 10.64
CA GLY A 37 -5.00 -2.18 11.70
C GLY A 37 -4.25 -3.48 11.41
N PRO A 38 -3.43 -3.97 12.36
CA PRO A 38 -2.57 -5.13 12.16
C PRO A 38 -3.35 -6.36 11.68
N GLY A 39 -2.88 -6.96 10.59
CA GLY A 39 -3.52 -8.12 9.96
C GLY A 39 -4.48 -7.78 8.81
N ASP A 40 -4.89 -6.51 8.67
CA ASP A 40 -5.70 -6.09 7.53
C ASP A 40 -4.86 -6.10 6.24
N TYR A 41 -5.41 -6.74 5.22
CA TYR A 41 -4.79 -6.87 3.90
C TYR A 41 -5.70 -6.26 2.85
N VAL A 42 -5.13 -5.33 2.09
CA VAL A 42 -5.87 -4.54 1.10
C VAL A 42 -5.33 -4.79 -0.29
N ILE A 43 -6.26 -4.80 -1.25
CA ILE A 43 -5.96 -4.91 -2.66
C ILE A 43 -6.69 -3.79 -3.39
N TYR A 44 -5.94 -2.97 -4.13
CA TYR A 44 -6.48 -2.00 -5.05
C TYR A 44 -6.23 -2.44 -6.50
N PRO A 45 -7.28 -2.50 -7.35
CA PRO A 45 -7.12 -2.83 -8.76
C PRO A 45 -6.46 -1.68 -9.55
N PRO A 46 -5.84 -1.95 -10.71
CA PRO A 46 -5.39 -0.90 -11.62
C PRO A 46 -6.52 0.09 -11.94
N GLY A 47 -6.20 1.38 -11.92
CA GLY A 47 -7.13 2.47 -12.16
C GLY A 47 -7.82 3.00 -10.90
N SER A 48 -7.62 2.37 -9.73
CA SER A 48 -8.03 2.97 -8.46
C SER A 48 -7.25 4.27 -8.20
N GLU A 49 -7.90 5.19 -7.49
CA GLU A 49 -7.30 6.44 -7.03
C GLU A 49 -7.59 6.60 -5.54
N HIS A 50 -6.55 6.75 -4.74
CA HIS A 50 -6.70 6.93 -3.30
C HIS A 50 -5.47 7.63 -2.70
N ASN A 51 -5.58 7.91 -1.41
CA ASN A 51 -4.49 8.26 -0.53
C ASN A 51 -4.80 7.70 0.85
N SER A 52 -3.79 7.63 1.69
CA SER A 52 -3.88 7.08 3.04
C SER A 52 -3.19 8.03 4.01
N ARG A 53 -3.60 7.98 5.27
CA ARG A 53 -2.91 8.68 6.37
C ARG A 53 -2.76 7.76 7.56
N THR A 54 -1.84 8.06 8.45
CA THR A 54 -1.75 7.40 9.76
C THR A 54 -1.89 8.41 10.89
N VAL A 55 -2.49 8.00 11.99
CA VAL A 55 -2.61 8.80 13.21
C VAL A 55 -1.41 8.57 14.12
N ASN A 56 -1.10 7.30 14.45
CA ASN A 56 -0.08 6.94 15.44
C ASN A 56 1.19 6.34 14.83
N GLY A 57 1.29 6.28 13.51
CA GLY A 57 2.34 5.60 12.78
C GLY A 57 1.87 4.25 12.25
N CYS A 58 2.50 3.78 11.18
CA CYS A 58 2.14 2.53 10.51
C CYS A 58 3.37 1.82 9.98
N LEU A 59 3.45 0.52 10.22
CA LEU A 59 4.35 -0.38 9.52
C LEU A 59 3.52 -1.26 8.60
N LEU A 60 3.84 -1.22 7.30
CA LEU A 60 3.18 -2.05 6.31
C LEU A 60 4.17 -2.71 5.35
N VAL A 61 3.72 -3.82 4.75
CA VAL A 61 4.42 -4.49 3.66
C VAL A 61 3.64 -4.21 2.38
N GLY A 62 4.19 -3.35 1.53
CA GLY A 62 3.76 -3.26 0.14
C GLY A 62 4.20 -4.51 -0.62
N ILE A 63 3.29 -5.09 -1.39
CA ILE A 63 3.50 -6.28 -2.20
C ILE A 63 3.37 -5.85 -3.67
N ASP A 64 4.49 -5.88 -4.38
CA ASP A 64 4.53 -5.67 -5.83
C ASP A 64 5.12 -6.94 -6.46
N PHE A 65 4.26 -7.76 -7.06
CA PHE A 65 4.67 -8.94 -7.81
C PHE A 65 4.47 -8.69 -9.30
N ASN A 66 5.59 -8.60 -10.04
CA ASN A 66 5.55 -8.51 -11.49
C ASN A 66 5.48 -9.91 -12.11
N PHE A 67 4.27 -10.47 -12.28
CA PHE A 67 4.08 -11.81 -12.86
C PHE A 67 4.47 -11.93 -14.35
N THR A 68 4.77 -10.81 -15.02
CA THR A 68 5.16 -10.79 -16.43
C THR A 68 6.65 -10.96 -16.67
N GLU A 69 7.48 -10.88 -15.62
CA GLU A 69 8.89 -11.23 -15.73
C GLU A 69 9.04 -12.74 -15.67
N LYS A 70 9.43 -13.35 -16.80
CA LYS A 70 9.85 -14.75 -16.78
C LYS A 70 11.09 -14.86 -15.89
N PRO A 71 11.17 -15.83 -14.98
CA PRO A 71 12.40 -16.07 -14.22
C PRO A 71 13.59 -16.23 -15.17
N GLY A 72 14.55 -15.31 -15.12
CA GLY A 72 15.78 -15.35 -15.91
C GLY A 72 15.82 -14.50 -17.18
N GLU A 73 14.76 -13.74 -17.51
CA GLU A 73 14.74 -12.85 -18.67
C GLU A 73 14.95 -11.39 -18.22
N TRP A 74 16.20 -11.02 -17.91
CA TRP A 74 16.59 -9.62 -17.67
C TRP A 74 16.75 -8.92 -19.02
N THR A 75 15.82 -8.03 -19.38
CA THR A 75 16.05 -7.06 -20.46
C THR A 75 16.75 -5.81 -19.88
N PRO A 76 17.87 -5.35 -20.47
CA PRO A 76 18.65 -4.22 -19.97
C PRO A 76 17.87 -2.90 -19.81
#